data_AF-C4XFQ3-F1
#
_entry.id   AF-C4XFQ3-F1
#
_cell.length_a   1.000
_cell.length_b   1.000
_cell.length_c   1.000
_cell.angle_alpha   90.00
_cell.angle_beta   90.00
_cell.angle_gamma   90.00
#
_symmetry.space_group_name_H-M   'P 1'
#
loop_
_entity.id
_entity.type
_entity.pdbx_description
1 polymer ?
#
loop_
_entity_poly.entity_id
_entity_poly.type
_entity_poly.pdbx_seq_one_letter_code
_entity_poly.pdbx_strand_id
1 'polypeptide(L)'
;MQKKLSWNERNVLEYLLWTTNYSITKIAKILGYSRTTINNEIKNLYPNIDVPSFKTVYNWIKSGHWILNWKDLLRKFYKKGGKREKQSAARRLVGARYVRPFWSRPANINERKEFGHWEIDLIVGKSKGTHCHFLSFTERVSRYGFLVKIHQI
;
A
#
# COMPACT_ATOMS: atom_id res chain seq x y z
N MET A 1 -16.00 -1.27 -17.32
CA MET A 1 -15.76 -2.48 -18.15
C MET A 1 -14.40 -3.06 -17.80
N GLN A 2 -14.29 -4.36 -17.53
CA GLN A 2 -12.96 -5.00 -17.41
C GLN A 2 -12.32 -5.04 -18.81
N LYS A 3 -11.15 -4.42 -18.95
CA LYS A 3 -10.39 -4.41 -20.20
C LYS A 3 -9.93 -5.83 -20.52
N LYS A 4 -10.28 -6.35 -21.70
CA LYS A 4 -9.95 -7.70 -22.18
C LYS A 4 -8.66 -7.65 -23.01
N LEU A 5 -7.85 -8.70 -22.98
CA LEU A 5 -6.63 -8.75 -23.78
C LEU A 5 -6.96 -8.97 -25.26
N SER A 6 -6.29 -8.24 -26.12
CA SER A 6 -6.24 -8.49 -27.57
C SER A 6 -5.52 -9.81 -27.88
N TRP A 7 -5.69 -10.30 -29.11
CA TRP A 7 -5.05 -11.55 -29.55
C TRP A 7 -3.51 -11.51 -29.45
N ASN A 8 -2.89 -10.39 -29.84
CA ASN A 8 -1.45 -10.21 -29.71
C ASN A 8 -0.99 -10.24 -28.25
N GLU A 9 -1.72 -9.59 -27.35
CA GLU A 9 -1.40 -9.60 -25.91
C GLU A 9 -1.55 -10.99 -25.30
N ARG A 10 -2.47 -11.82 -25.81
CA ARG A 10 -2.62 -13.22 -25.39
C ARG A 10 -1.43 -14.08 -25.81
N ASN A 11 -0.93 -13.91 -27.03
CA ASN A 11 0.27 -14.64 -27.47
C ASN A 11 1.48 -14.27 -26.61
N VAL A 12 1.63 -12.98 -26.27
CA VAL A 12 2.68 -12.53 -25.34
C VAL A 12 2.47 -13.13 -23.95
N LEU A 13 1.24 -13.16 -23.45
CA LEU A 13 0.91 -13.78 -22.16
C LEU A 13 1.29 -15.27 -22.16
N GLU A 14 0.91 -16.04 -23.18
CA GLU A 14 1.27 -17.45 -23.30
C GLU A 14 2.79 -17.63 -23.36
N TYR A 15 3.48 -16.89 -24.22
CA TYR A 15 4.94 -16.93 -24.29
C TYR A 15 5.57 -16.69 -22.91
N LEU A 16 5.13 -15.66 -22.18
CA LEU A 16 5.65 -15.34 -20.85
C LEU A 16 5.36 -16.45 -19.83
N LEU A 17 4.20 -17.10 -19.89
CA LEU A 17 3.83 -18.20 -18.99
C LEU A 17 4.66 -19.46 -19.24
N TRP A 18 4.93 -19.79 -20.50
CA TRP A 18 5.59 -21.03 -20.89
C TRP A 18 7.11 -20.95 -20.89
N THR A 19 7.69 -19.78 -21.15
CA THR A 19 9.14 -19.64 -21.32
C THR A 19 9.86 -19.01 -20.14
N THR A 20 9.14 -18.28 -19.27
CA THR A 20 9.76 -17.53 -18.17
C THR A 20 9.28 -18.04 -16.82
N ASN A 21 10.11 -17.86 -15.78
CA ASN A 21 9.70 -18.09 -14.40
C ASN A 21 9.13 -16.81 -13.74
N TYR A 22 8.44 -15.98 -14.51
CA TYR A 22 7.87 -14.73 -13.99
C TYR A 22 6.60 -14.98 -13.20
N SER A 23 6.49 -14.30 -12.05
CA SER A 23 5.24 -14.31 -11.31
C SER A 23 4.13 -13.61 -12.11
N ILE A 24 2.88 -14.05 -11.91
CA ILE A 24 1.70 -13.43 -12.53
C ILE A 24 1.64 -11.92 -12.28
N THR A 25 2.08 -11.45 -11.10
CA THR A 25 2.16 -10.01 -10.79
C THR A 25 3.15 -9.28 -11.70
N LYS A 26 4.31 -9.89 -12.00
CA LYS A 26 5.31 -9.32 -12.90
C LYS A 26 4.79 -9.29 -14.34
N ILE A 27 4.15 -10.36 -14.79
CA ILE A 27 3.51 -10.45 -16.12
C ILE A 27 2.43 -9.37 -16.26
N ALA A 28 1.56 -9.23 -15.26
CA ALA A 28 0.51 -8.21 -15.26
C ALA A 28 1.09 -6.79 -15.37
N LYS A 29 2.22 -6.51 -14.69
CA LYS A 29 2.91 -5.22 -14.79
C LYS A 29 3.50 -4.98 -16.18
N ILE A 30 4.09 -6.00 -16.82
CA ILE A 30 4.65 -5.92 -18.19
C ILE A 30 3.54 -5.60 -19.20
N LEU A 31 2.39 -6.28 -19.09
CA LEU A 31 1.27 -6.09 -20.00
C LEU A 31 0.41 -4.85 -19.68
N GLY A 32 0.65 -4.19 -18.54
CA GLY A 32 -0.13 -3.01 -18.13
C GLY A 32 -1.55 -3.33 -17.64
N TYR A 33 -1.78 -4.55 -17.14
CA TYR A 33 -3.09 -4.99 -16.65
C TYR A 33 -3.09 -5.28 -15.16
N SER A 34 -4.29 -5.36 -14.58
CA SER A 34 -4.46 -5.85 -13.22
C SER A 34 -4.15 -7.36 -13.14
N ARG A 35 -3.64 -7.82 -11.99
CA ARG A 35 -3.42 -9.25 -11.72
C ARG A 35 -4.68 -10.09 -11.92
N THR A 36 -5.84 -9.53 -11.56
CA THR A 36 -7.15 -10.18 -11.73
C THR A 36 -7.52 -10.38 -13.19
N THR A 37 -7.22 -9.41 -14.06
CA THR A 37 -7.46 -9.53 -15.50
C THR A 37 -6.66 -10.68 -16.09
N ILE A 38 -5.36 -10.76 -15.76
CA ILE A 38 -4.49 -11.85 -16.23
C ILE A 38 -4.98 -13.22 -15.74
N ASN A 39 -5.36 -13.33 -14.46
CA ASN A 39 -5.90 -14.58 -13.92
C ASN A 39 -7.20 -15.02 -14.62
N ASN A 40 -8.09 -14.08 -14.95
CA ASN A 40 -9.32 -14.41 -15.66
C ASN A 40 -9.03 -14.86 -17.08
N GLU A 41 -8.08 -14.23 -17.77
CA GLU A 41 -7.69 -14.69 -19.11
C GLU A 41 -7.03 -16.07 -19.10
N ILE A 42 -6.19 -16.38 -18.11
CA ILE A 42 -5.62 -17.73 -17.96
C ILE A 42 -6.74 -18.78 -17.80
N LYS A 43 -7.76 -18.50 -16.99
CA LYS A 43 -8.92 -19.39 -16.83
C LYS A 43 -9.71 -19.56 -18.13
N ASN A 44 -9.84 -18.49 -18.93
CA ASN A 44 -10.52 -18.54 -20.21
C ASN A 44 -9.73 -19.33 -21.27
N LEU A 45 -8.39 -19.21 -21.27
CA LEU A 45 -7.50 -19.92 -22.19
C LEU A 45 -7.44 -21.42 -21.87
N TYR A 46 -7.50 -21.77 -20.59
CA TYR A 46 -7.37 -23.15 -20.12
C TYR A 46 -8.55 -23.58 -19.23
N PRO A 47 -9.78 -23.67 -19.79
CA PRO A 47 -10.97 -23.97 -19.01
C PRO A 47 -10.98 -25.41 -18.47
N ASN A 48 -10.27 -26.32 -19.13
CA ASN A 48 -10.22 -27.75 -18.77
C ASN A 48 -9.06 -28.09 -17.82
N ILE A 49 -8.27 -27.11 -17.41
CA ILE A 49 -7.18 -27.32 -16.44
C ILE A 49 -7.70 -26.95 -15.06
N ASP A 50 -7.92 -27.96 -14.23
CA ASP A 50 -8.28 -27.75 -12.84
C ASP A 50 -7.12 -27.12 -12.06
N VAL A 51 -7.36 -25.91 -11.54
CA VAL A 51 -6.39 -25.21 -10.71
C VAL A 51 -6.62 -25.62 -9.25
N PRO A 52 -5.67 -26.31 -8.60
CA PRO A 52 -5.85 -26.75 -7.23
C PRO A 52 -5.98 -25.55 -6.30
N SER A 53 -6.85 -25.67 -5.30
CA SER A 53 -6.94 -24.67 -4.24
C SER A 53 -5.64 -24.61 -3.45
N PHE A 54 -5.36 -23.46 -2.81
CA PHE A 54 -4.23 -23.36 -1.88
C PHE A 54 -4.26 -24.48 -0.84
N LYS A 55 -5.43 -24.83 -0.31
CA LYS A 55 -5.59 -25.92 0.67
C LYS A 55 -5.12 -27.26 0.10
N THR A 56 -5.48 -27.56 -1.15
CA THR A 56 -5.07 -28.78 -1.85
C THR A 56 -3.55 -28.84 -2.00
N VAL A 57 -2.92 -27.76 -2.46
CA VAL A 57 -1.45 -27.67 -2.58
C VAL A 57 -0.77 -27.87 -1.22
N TYR A 58 -1.25 -27.22 -0.16
CA TYR A 58 -0.69 -27.43 1.18
C TYR A 58 -0.90 -28.86 1.68
N ASN A 59 -2.03 -29.50 1.38
CA ASN A 59 -2.24 -30.91 1.75
C ASN A 59 -1.25 -31.84 1.01
N TRP A 60 -0.95 -31.57 -0.26
CA TRP A 60 0.06 -32.32 -1.01
C TRP A 60 1.47 -32.13 -0.45
N ILE A 61 1.85 -30.91 -0.06
CA ILE A 61 3.14 -30.69 0.60
C ILE A 61 3.21 -31.40 1.97
N LYS A 62 2.08 -31.48 2.67
CA LYS A 62 1.99 -32.18 3.96
C LYS A 62 1.99 -33.70 3.86
N SER A 63 1.65 -34.27 2.69
CA SER A 63 1.61 -35.72 2.52
C SER A 63 3.01 -36.36 2.52
N GLY A 64 4.06 -35.57 2.27
CA GLY A 64 5.44 -36.05 2.25
C GLY A 64 5.85 -36.76 0.96
N HIS A 65 4.97 -36.79 -0.06
CA HIS A 65 5.22 -37.43 -1.35
C HIS A 65 5.90 -36.51 -2.37
N TRP A 66 6.06 -35.23 -2.05
CA TRP A 66 6.64 -34.23 -2.93
C TRP A 66 8.08 -33.93 -2.51
N ILE A 67 8.87 -33.40 -3.46
CA ILE A 67 10.23 -32.92 -3.19
C ILE A 67 10.24 -31.87 -2.07
N LEU A 68 9.18 -31.05 -2.00
CA LEU A 68 8.95 -30.09 -0.93
C LEU A 68 8.16 -30.74 0.21
N ASN A 69 8.70 -30.65 1.43
CA ASN A 69 8.06 -31.14 2.64
C ASN A 69 7.66 -30.00 3.58
N TRP A 70 6.90 -30.33 4.64
CA TRP A 70 6.56 -29.36 5.71
C TRP A 70 7.79 -28.60 6.23
N LYS A 71 8.94 -29.29 6.32
CA LYS A 71 10.19 -28.74 6.86
C LYS A 71 10.75 -27.60 6.00
N ASP A 72 10.48 -27.62 4.69
CA ASP A 72 11.03 -26.69 3.70
C ASP A 72 10.19 -25.41 3.55
N LEU A 73 9.01 -25.35 4.20
CA LEU A 73 8.19 -24.13 4.17
C LEU A 73 8.88 -22.99 4.92
N LEU A 74 9.14 -21.91 4.19
CA LEU A 74 9.58 -20.60 4.74
C LEU A 74 8.66 -20.08 5.84
N ARG A 75 7.37 -20.46 5.83
CA ARG A 75 6.39 -20.03 6.83
C ARG A 75 5.44 -21.17 7.20
N LYS A 76 5.68 -21.78 8.36
CA LYS A 76 4.90 -22.94 8.86
C LYS A 76 3.50 -22.58 9.37
N PHE A 77 3.33 -21.37 9.91
CA PHE A 77 2.06 -20.93 10.49
C PHE A 77 1.73 -19.49 10.10
N TYR A 78 0.42 -19.23 9.97
CA TYR A 78 -0.06 -17.87 9.81
C TYR A 78 0.06 -17.12 11.13
N LYS A 79 1.02 -16.19 11.23
CA LYS A 79 1.06 -15.18 12.30
C LYS A 79 -0.01 -14.13 12.04
N LYS A 80 -1.20 -14.32 12.63
CA LYS A 80 -2.28 -13.32 12.67
C LYS A 80 -1.82 -12.16 13.55
N GLY A 81 -1.85 -10.93 13.04
CA GLY A 81 -1.43 -9.76 13.80
C GLY A 81 0.06 -9.39 13.70
N GLY A 82 0.86 -10.09 12.88
CA GLY A 82 2.23 -9.69 12.54
C GLY A 82 2.34 -8.44 11.66
N LYS A 83 1.41 -7.49 11.79
CA LYS A 83 1.68 -6.11 11.35
C LYS A 83 2.92 -5.71 12.13
N ARG A 84 3.95 -5.20 11.42
CA ARG A 84 5.08 -4.48 12.04
C ARG A 84 4.52 -3.75 13.25
N GLU A 85 5.08 -3.96 14.44
CA GLU A 85 4.69 -3.15 15.61
C GLU A 85 4.50 -1.73 15.09
N LYS A 86 3.28 -1.20 15.21
CA LYS A 86 3.05 0.18 14.82
C LYS A 86 3.95 0.95 15.77
N GLN A 87 5.16 1.28 15.32
CA GLN A 87 6.01 2.22 16.01
C GLN A 87 5.10 3.39 16.33
N SER A 88 5.02 3.75 17.60
CA SER A 88 4.11 4.82 18.02
C SER A 88 4.40 6.04 17.14
N ALA A 89 3.38 6.87 16.88
CA ALA A 89 3.60 8.11 16.11
C ALA A 89 4.78 8.90 16.70
N ALA A 90 4.91 8.89 18.03
CA ALA A 90 6.09 9.39 18.73
C ALA A 90 7.39 8.72 18.29
N ARG A 91 7.53 7.39 18.29
CA ARG A 91 8.79 6.73 17.87
C ARG A 91 9.14 7.00 16.40
N ARG A 92 8.12 7.12 15.52
CA ARG A 92 8.28 7.44 14.09
C ARG A 92 8.65 8.91 13.85
N LEU A 93 8.12 9.84 14.66
CA LEU A 93 8.31 11.28 14.51
C LEU A 93 9.53 11.79 15.31
N VAL A 94 9.68 11.36 16.57
CA VAL A 94 10.78 11.73 17.48
C VAL A 94 12.11 11.13 17.04
N GLY A 95 12.10 9.99 16.34
CA GLY A 95 13.30 9.44 15.69
C GLY A 95 13.90 10.38 14.64
N ALA A 96 13.09 11.27 14.05
CA ALA A 96 13.57 12.39 13.26
C ALA A 96 13.82 13.56 14.21
N ARG A 97 15.10 13.88 14.49
CA ARG A 97 15.59 14.90 15.45
C ARG A 97 14.97 16.32 15.31
N TYR A 98 14.13 16.55 14.31
CA TYR A 98 13.53 17.83 13.92
C TYR A 98 12.07 17.97 14.37
N VAL A 99 11.40 16.92 14.87
CA VAL A 99 10.02 17.00 15.35
C VAL A 99 9.99 16.98 16.87
N ARG A 100 9.71 18.15 17.48
CA ARG A 100 9.54 18.30 18.92
C ARG A 100 8.05 18.24 19.27
N PRO A 101 7.61 17.42 20.25
CA PRO A 101 6.22 17.40 20.66
C PRO A 101 5.80 18.72 21.32
N PHE A 102 4.51 19.05 21.27
CA PHE A 102 3.94 20.32 21.77
C PHE A 102 4.38 20.66 23.20
N TRP A 103 4.38 19.69 24.10
CA TRP A 103 4.78 19.88 25.50
C TRP A 103 6.27 20.18 25.70
N SER A 104 7.12 19.90 24.71
CA SER A 104 8.56 20.20 24.78
C SER A 104 8.92 21.60 24.26
N ARG A 105 7.91 22.41 23.92
CA ARG A 105 8.09 23.77 23.42
C ARG A 105 8.68 24.68 24.52
N PRO A 106 9.64 25.55 24.19
CA PRO A 106 10.09 26.60 25.10
C PRO A 106 8.92 27.46 25.60
N ALA A 107 8.95 27.81 26.90
CA ALA A 107 7.85 28.51 27.56
C ALA A 107 7.55 29.89 26.95
N ASN A 108 8.57 30.61 26.50
CA ASN A 108 8.45 31.93 25.87
C ASN A 108 7.51 31.93 24.64
N ILE A 109 7.43 30.81 23.90
CA ILE A 109 6.53 30.72 22.73
C ILE A 109 5.04 30.62 23.15
N ASN A 110 4.77 30.10 24.35
CA ASN A 110 3.40 30.05 24.87
C ASN A 110 2.87 31.43 25.27
N GLU A 111 3.77 32.35 25.62
CA GLU A 111 3.42 33.72 26.00
C GLU A 111 2.90 34.57 24.83
N ARG A 112 3.08 34.13 23.57
CA ARG A 112 2.61 34.83 22.35
C ARG A 112 3.04 36.30 22.30
N LYS A 113 4.29 36.58 22.70
CA LYS A 113 4.86 37.94 22.72
C LYS A 113 5.67 38.30 21.48
N GLU A 114 6.16 37.30 20.75
CA GLU A 114 7.07 37.48 19.61
C GLU A 114 6.45 37.01 18.29
N PHE A 115 6.62 37.81 17.24
CA PHE A 115 6.19 37.45 15.88
C PHE A 115 7.08 36.34 15.29
N GLY A 116 6.48 35.50 14.44
CA GLY A 116 7.21 34.46 13.68
C GLY A 116 6.92 33.04 14.15
N HIS A 117 5.95 32.87 15.04
CA HIS A 117 5.47 31.57 15.49
C HIS A 117 4.18 31.20 14.76
N TRP A 118 4.30 30.28 13.82
CA TRP A 118 3.18 29.81 12.99
C TRP A 118 2.56 28.51 13.52
N GLU A 119 1.24 28.44 13.49
CA GLU A 119 0.44 27.23 13.67
C GLU A 119 -0.06 26.76 12.30
N ILE A 120 -0.07 25.43 12.12
CA ILE A 120 -0.49 24.79 10.87
C ILE A 120 -1.53 23.73 11.24
N ASP A 121 -2.76 23.90 10.76
CA ASP A 121 -3.83 22.92 10.91
C ASP A 121 -4.32 22.43 9.55
N LEU A 122 -4.87 21.22 9.52
CA LEU A 122 -5.43 20.60 8.31
C LEU A 122 -6.93 20.37 8.49
N ILE A 123 -7.74 21.03 7.67
CA ILE A 123 -9.18 20.82 7.58
C ILE A 123 -9.45 19.75 6.52
N VAL A 124 -9.90 18.59 6.99
CA VAL A 124 -10.16 17.44 6.12
C VAL A 124 -11.57 17.54 5.51
N GLY A 125 -11.64 17.84 4.22
CA GLY A 125 -12.89 17.81 3.45
C GLY A 125 -13.51 16.40 3.31
N LYS A 126 -14.79 16.37 2.92
CA LYS A 126 -15.56 15.12 2.75
C LYS A 126 -14.98 14.25 1.64
N SER A 127 -14.96 12.93 1.87
CA SER A 127 -14.33 11.94 0.98
C SER A 127 -15.07 11.66 -0.33
N LYS A 128 -16.29 12.17 -0.55
CA LYS A 128 -17.06 11.88 -1.77
C LYS A 128 -16.82 12.96 -2.83
N GLY A 129 -16.11 12.61 -3.91
CA GLY A 129 -16.09 13.35 -5.18
C GLY A 129 -14.84 14.19 -5.43
N THR A 130 -14.33 14.87 -4.41
CA THR A 130 -13.12 15.70 -4.54
C THR A 130 -12.35 15.62 -3.23
N HIS A 131 -11.23 14.89 -3.24
CA HIS A 131 -10.30 14.79 -2.10
C HIS A 131 -9.58 16.13 -1.90
N CYS A 132 -10.33 17.11 -1.44
CA CYS A 132 -9.91 18.48 -1.24
C CYS A 132 -9.79 18.74 0.25
N HIS A 133 -8.62 19.19 0.67
CA HIS A 133 -8.37 19.62 2.05
C HIS A 133 -7.94 21.08 2.05
N PHE A 134 -8.09 21.74 3.17
CA PHE A 134 -7.56 23.08 3.38
C PHE A 134 -6.47 23.04 4.44
N LEU A 135 -5.32 23.61 4.13
CA LEU A 135 -4.25 23.81 5.07
C LEU A 135 -4.33 25.26 5.57
N SER A 136 -4.48 25.47 6.87
CA SER A 136 -4.51 26.79 7.49
C SER A 136 -3.17 27.10 8.13
N PHE A 137 -2.61 28.26 7.80
CA PHE A 137 -1.45 28.82 8.46
C PHE A 137 -1.90 30.03 9.27
N THR A 138 -1.52 30.10 10.53
CA THR A 138 -1.88 31.22 11.40
C THR A 138 -0.70 31.63 12.26
N GLU A 139 -0.33 32.90 12.20
CA GLU A 139 0.69 33.49 13.05
C GLU A 139 0.07 33.81 14.43
N ARG A 140 0.74 33.41 15.52
CA ARG A 140 0.14 33.37 16.87
C ARG A 140 -0.06 34.73 17.53
N VAL A 141 0.67 35.76 17.13
CA VAL A 141 0.64 37.09 17.75
C VAL A 141 -0.26 38.04 16.96
N SER A 142 0.08 38.27 15.70
CA SER A 142 -0.67 39.09 14.75
C SER A 142 -2.01 38.51 14.34
N ARG A 143 -2.22 37.20 14.54
CA ARG A 143 -3.39 36.45 14.03
C ARG A 143 -3.57 36.51 12.52
N TYR A 144 -2.55 36.98 11.81
CA TYR A 144 -2.53 36.93 10.36
C TYR A 144 -2.49 35.47 9.92
N GLY A 145 -3.35 35.10 8.97
CA GLY A 145 -3.42 33.74 8.48
C GLY A 145 -3.90 33.66 7.05
N PHE A 146 -3.57 32.55 6.41
CA PHE A 146 -3.99 32.24 5.04
C PHE A 146 -4.33 30.77 4.91
N LEU A 147 -5.19 30.47 3.93
CA LEU A 147 -5.71 29.14 3.66
C LEU A 147 -5.24 28.69 2.29
N VAL A 148 -4.67 27.49 2.22
CA VAL A 148 -4.24 26.87 0.96
C VAL A 148 -5.11 25.66 0.68
N LYS A 149 -5.73 25.66 -0.49
CA LYS A 149 -6.46 24.49 -1.00
C LYS A 149 -5.46 23.46 -1.50
N ILE A 150 -5.51 22.24 -0.96
CA ILE A 150 -4.66 21.13 -1.39
C ILE A 150 -5.51 19.99 -1.96
N HIS A 151 -4.99 19.36 -3.02
CA HIS A 151 -5.60 18.20 -3.66
C HIS A 151 -4.77 16.97 -3.30
N GLN A 152 -5.45 15.87 -3.00
CA GLN A 152 -4.78 14.59 -2.74
C GLN A 152 -4.15 14.06 -4.03
N ILE A 153 -2.84 13.79 -3.99
CA ILE A 153 -2.05 13.17 -5.07
C ILE A 153 -2.38 11.67 -5.17
#